data_AF-A0A2X3U9F1-F1
#
_entry.id   AF-A0A2X3U9F1-F1
#
_cell.length_a   1.000
_cell.length_b   1.000
_cell.length_c   1.000
_cell.angle_alpha   90.00
_cell.angle_beta   90.00
_cell.angle_gamma   90.00
#
_symmetry.space_group_name_H-M   'P 1'
#
loop_
_entity.id
_entity.type
_entity.pdbx_description
1 polymer ?
#
loop_
_entity_poly.entity_id
_entity_poly.type
_entity_poly.pdbx_seq_one_letter_code
_entity_poly.pdbx_strand_id
1 'polypeptide(L)'
;MRSHGYGSEIIDKLVDFYGSSRSMVLEVERLDEPNDNPKQREACWDFYKRNGFKTSNAFLEYEGLSFEILYRGDHFDEEAYREIFRKLQEKAYFDLNIKHRRLSDL
;
A
#
# COMPACT_ATOMS: atom_id res chain seq x y z
N MET A 1 -17.12 6.73 15.06
CA MET A 1 -16.59 5.36 14.81
C MET A 1 -15.10 5.30 14.41
N ARG A 2 -14.29 6.35 14.62
CA ARG A 2 -12.82 6.28 14.45
C ARG A 2 -12.14 6.19 15.83
N SER A 3 -10.89 5.73 15.87
CA SER A 3 -10.03 5.72 17.08
C SER A 3 -10.46 4.82 18.26
N HIS A 4 -11.21 3.75 17.99
CA HIS A 4 -11.58 2.73 19.00
C HIS A 4 -10.74 1.45 18.89
N GLY A 5 -9.62 1.47 18.15
CA GLY A 5 -8.72 0.31 18.00
C GLY A 5 -9.12 -0.69 16.91
N TYR A 6 -10.37 -0.69 16.43
CA TYR A 6 -10.86 -1.68 15.47
C TYR A 6 -10.01 -1.85 14.20
N GLY A 7 -9.43 -0.77 13.67
CA GLY A 7 -8.57 -0.86 12.49
C GLY A 7 -7.33 -1.73 12.74
N SER A 8 -6.70 -1.57 13.89
CA SER A 8 -5.56 -2.39 14.30
C SER A 8 -5.99 -3.84 14.54
N GLU A 9 -7.12 -4.05 15.24
CA GLU A 9 -7.65 -5.40 15.47
C GLU A 9 -7.97 -6.15 14.17
N ILE A 10 -8.48 -5.46 13.15
CA ILE A 10 -8.74 -6.06 11.84
C ILE A 10 -7.44 -6.51 11.19
N ILE A 11 -6.40 -5.67 11.20
CA ILE A 11 -5.11 -6.01 10.61
C ILE A 11 -4.52 -7.23 11.32
N ASP A 12 -4.54 -7.27 12.65
CA ASP A 12 -4.00 -8.41 13.40
C ASP A 12 -4.81 -9.69 13.15
N LYS A 13 -6.15 -9.61 13.10
CA LYS A 13 -7.00 -10.75 12.72
C LYS A 13 -6.73 -11.26 11.30
N LEU A 14 -6.44 -10.38 10.35
CA LEU A 14 -6.07 -10.77 8.99
C LEU A 14 -4.74 -11.54 8.98
N VAL A 15 -3.75 -11.07 9.73
CA VAL A 15 -2.45 -11.76 9.88
C VAL A 15 -2.63 -13.13 10.54
N ASP A 16 -3.43 -13.21 11.61
CA ASP A 16 -3.72 -14.47 12.30
C ASP A 16 -4.45 -15.46 11.38
N PHE A 17 -5.40 -14.98 10.59
CA PHE A 17 -6.22 -15.82 9.71
C PHE A 17 -5.44 -16.34 8.50
N TYR A 18 -4.70 -15.48 7.82
CA TYR A 18 -3.96 -15.85 6.60
C TYR A 18 -2.59 -16.46 6.88
N GLY A 19 -2.09 -16.33 8.12
CA GLY A 19 -0.79 -16.80 8.57
C GLY A 19 0.33 -15.80 8.26
N SER A 20 1.38 -15.84 9.09
CA SER A 20 2.54 -14.94 8.99
C SER A 20 3.40 -15.12 7.74
N SER A 21 3.22 -16.22 6.99
CA SER A 21 3.96 -16.50 5.76
C SER A 21 3.47 -15.72 4.54
N ARG A 22 2.32 -15.01 4.64
CA ARG A 22 1.80 -14.17 3.57
C ARG A 22 2.01 -12.69 3.90
N SER A 23 2.55 -11.97 2.93
CA SER A 23 2.61 -10.51 3.01
C SER A 23 1.26 -9.90 2.67
N MET A 24 0.80 -8.96 3.50
CA MET A 24 -0.29 -8.07 3.13
C MET A 24 0.27 -6.86 2.40
N VAL A 25 -0.39 -6.44 1.32
CA VAL A 25 0.02 -5.30 0.50
C VAL A 25 -1.15 -4.34 0.36
N LEU A 26 -0.86 -3.04 0.36
CA LEU A 26 -1.81 -1.97 0.09
C LEU A 26 -1.10 -0.75 -0.46
N GLU A 27 -1.85 0.17 -1.04
CA GLU A 27 -1.37 1.42 -1.58
C GLU A 27 -1.93 2.59 -0.77
N VAL A 28 -1.08 3.58 -0.45
CA VAL A 28 -1.49 4.82 0.23
C VAL A 28 -1.16 6.03 -0.62
N GLU A 29 -1.97 7.08 -0.55
CA GLU A 29 -1.63 8.32 -1.25
C GLU A 29 -0.29 8.87 -0.77
N ARG A 30 0.48 9.41 -1.71
CA ARG A 30 1.77 10.01 -1.42
C ARG A 30 1.65 11.27 -0.57
N LEU A 31 2.59 11.42 0.37
CA LEU A 31 2.72 12.59 1.23
C LEU A 31 3.40 13.77 0.52
N ASP A 32 4.22 13.49 -0.49
CA ASP A 32 5.03 14.46 -1.23
C ASP A 32 4.33 15.03 -2.48
N GLU A 33 3.05 14.71 -2.69
CA GLU A 33 2.23 15.26 -3.78
C GLU A 33 1.26 16.34 -3.30
N PRO A 34 0.98 17.37 -4.13
CA PRO A 34 -0.06 18.35 -3.85
C PRO A 34 -1.41 17.69 -3.58
N ASN A 35 -2.07 18.08 -2.50
CA ASN A 35 -3.35 17.53 -2.11
C ASN A 35 -4.16 18.49 -1.23
N ASP A 36 -5.46 18.26 -1.15
CA ASP A 36 -6.42 19.06 -0.39
C ASP A 36 -6.57 18.61 1.07
N ASN A 37 -5.97 17.47 1.46
CA ASN A 37 -6.18 16.85 2.77
C ASN A 37 -4.89 16.23 3.38
N PRO A 38 -3.85 17.04 3.63
CA PRO A 38 -2.53 16.51 4.01
C PRO A 38 -2.55 15.83 5.39
N LYS A 39 -3.34 16.35 6.33
CA LYS A 39 -3.46 15.78 7.68
C LYS A 39 -4.07 14.38 7.69
N GLN A 40 -5.02 14.12 6.80
CA GLN A 40 -5.60 12.78 6.71
C GLN A 40 -4.63 11.79 6.06
N ARG A 41 -3.89 12.21 5.03
CA ARG A 41 -2.86 11.36 4.41
C ARG A 41 -1.77 10.98 5.42
N GLU A 42 -1.28 11.96 6.18
CA GLU A 42 -0.32 11.72 7.27
C GLU A 42 -0.89 10.74 8.30
N ALA A 43 -2.14 10.92 8.75
CA ALA A 43 -2.78 10.01 9.69
C ALA A 43 -2.97 8.58 9.14
N CYS A 44 -3.25 8.42 7.83
CA CYS A 44 -3.31 7.12 7.17
C CYS A 44 -1.92 6.47 7.13
N TRP A 45 -0.90 7.22 6.76
CA TRP A 45 0.48 6.74 6.69
C TRP A 45 0.97 6.28 8.07
N ASP A 46 0.78 7.09 9.10
CA ASP A 46 1.11 6.76 10.49
C ASP A 46 0.34 5.54 11.00
N PHE A 47 -0.92 5.39 10.59
CA PHE A 47 -1.72 4.20 10.94
C PHE A 47 -1.11 2.92 10.37
N TYR A 48 -0.72 2.89 9.09
CA TYR A 48 -0.15 1.67 8.55
C TYR A 48 1.27 1.42 9.09
N LYS A 49 2.08 2.46 9.26
CA LYS A 49 3.41 2.34 9.88
C LYS A 49 3.35 1.75 11.29
N ARG A 50 2.50 2.27 12.17
CA ARG A 50 2.36 1.74 13.54
C ARG A 50 1.79 0.33 13.59
N ASN A 51 1.08 -0.11 12.54
CA ASN A 51 0.57 -1.47 12.39
C ASN A 51 1.54 -2.41 11.65
N GLY A 52 2.82 -2.05 11.54
CA GLY A 52 3.88 -2.94 11.05
C GLY A 52 4.10 -2.92 9.54
N PHE A 53 3.47 -2.00 8.81
CA PHE A 53 3.73 -1.84 7.38
C PHE A 53 5.04 -1.12 7.10
N LYS A 54 5.73 -1.56 6.06
CA LYS A 54 7.00 -1.03 5.55
C LYS A 54 6.77 -0.50 4.13
N THR A 55 7.61 0.44 3.71
CA THR A 55 7.61 0.88 2.32
C THR A 55 8.25 -0.20 1.45
N SER A 56 7.66 -0.47 0.29
CA SER A 56 8.28 -1.29 -0.76
C SER A 56 9.32 -0.52 -1.59
N ASN A 57 9.39 0.81 -1.42
CA ASN A 57 10.04 1.74 -2.34
C ASN A 57 9.49 1.70 -3.77
N ALA A 58 8.32 1.10 -3.98
CA ALA A 58 7.60 1.11 -5.24
C ALA A 58 6.33 1.96 -5.14
N PHE A 59 5.95 2.53 -6.27
CA PHE A 59 4.77 3.38 -6.43
C PHE A 59 3.86 2.83 -7.50
N LEU A 60 2.56 2.81 -7.24
CA LEU A 60 1.54 2.53 -8.24
C LEU A 60 1.09 3.86 -8.86
N GLU A 61 1.17 3.95 -10.18
CA GLU A 61 0.68 5.08 -10.96
C GLU A 61 -0.61 4.68 -11.68
N TYR A 62 -1.68 5.45 -11.49
CA TYR A 62 -2.99 5.19 -12.07
C TYR A 62 -3.74 6.50 -12.32
N GLU A 63 -4.17 6.75 -13.56
CA GLU A 63 -4.97 7.94 -13.94
C GLU A 63 -4.37 9.28 -13.45
N GLY A 64 -3.04 9.41 -13.52
CA GLY A 64 -2.32 10.61 -13.07
C GLY A 64 -2.14 10.75 -11.55
N LEU A 65 -2.55 9.73 -10.78
CA LEU A 65 -2.33 9.63 -9.34
C LEU A 65 -1.15 8.68 -9.06
N SER A 66 -0.39 8.98 -8.00
CA SER A 66 0.71 8.14 -7.53
C SER A 66 0.48 7.71 -6.08
N PHE A 67 0.63 6.42 -5.82
CA PHE A 67 0.42 5.82 -4.51
C PHE A 67 1.69 5.06 -4.07
N GLU A 68 2.09 5.20 -2.82
CA GLU A 68 3.18 4.41 -2.25
C GLU A 68 2.66 3.02 -1.86
N ILE A 69 3.32 1.97 -2.36
CA ILE A 69 2.98 0.60 -2.03
C ILE A 69 3.62 0.24 -0.69
N LEU A 70 2.79 -0.13 0.28
CA LEU A 70 3.20 -0.59 1.59
C LEU A 70 2.94 -2.09 1.75
N TYR A 71 3.77 -2.75 2.55
CA TYR A 71 3.58 -4.18 2.85
C TYR A 71 3.83 -4.51 4.33
N ARG A 72 3.13 -5.49 4.86
CA ARG A 72 3.37 -6.12 6.18
C ARG A 72 3.64 -7.60 5.97
N GLY A 73 4.83 -8.06 6.33
CA GLY A 73 5.32 -9.42 6.13
C GLY A 73 6.83 -9.44 5.95
N ASP A 74 7.35 -10.55 5.43
CA ASP A 74 8.79 -10.76 5.23
C ASP A 74 9.35 -9.85 4.13
N HIS A 75 8.70 -9.85 2.96
CA HIS A 75 9.12 -9.06 1.80
C HIS A 75 7.92 -8.68 0.92
N PHE A 76 8.12 -7.69 0.05
CA PHE A 76 7.18 -7.36 -1.02
C PHE A 76 7.53 -8.20 -2.26
N ASP A 77 6.57 -9.02 -2.70
CA ASP A 77 6.67 -9.79 -3.95
C ASP A 77 6.00 -8.99 -5.08
N GLU A 78 6.81 -8.25 -5.83
CA GLU A 78 6.34 -7.40 -6.92
C GLU A 78 5.80 -8.22 -8.10
N GLU A 79 6.35 -9.41 -8.36
CA GLU A 79 5.86 -10.27 -9.45
C GLU A 79 4.44 -10.76 -9.15
N ALA A 80 4.20 -11.25 -7.93
CA ALA A 80 2.87 -11.65 -7.49
C ALA A 80 1.89 -10.46 -7.48
N TYR A 81 2.35 -9.27 -7.10
CA TYR A 81 1.55 -8.06 -7.16
C TYR A 81 1.16 -7.70 -8.60
N ARG A 82 2.11 -7.68 -9.53
CA ARG A 82 1.85 -7.46 -10.97
C ARG A 82 0.90 -8.51 -11.55
N GLU A 83 1.02 -9.75 -11.09
CA GLU A 83 0.13 -10.85 -11.50
C GLU A 83 -1.33 -10.61 -11.09
N ILE A 84 -1.57 -10.07 -9.89
CA ILE A 84 -2.92 -9.70 -9.44
C ILE A 84 -3.53 -8.69 -10.41
N PHE A 85 -2.78 -7.64 -10.76
CA PHE A 85 -3.26 -6.62 -11.69
C PHE A 85 -3.47 -7.15 -13.11
N ARG A 86 -2.57 -8.01 -13.60
CA ARG A 86 -2.75 -8.68 -14.91
C ARG A 86 -4.08 -9.45 -14.96
N LYS A 87 -4.40 -10.21 -13.90
CA LYS A 87 -5.67 -10.96 -13.79
C LYS A 87 -6.89 -10.04 -13.69
N LEU A 88 -6.75 -8.87 -13.08
CA LEU A 88 -7.83 -7.86 -13.07
C LEU A 88 -8.03 -7.26 -14.47
N GLN A 89 -6.95 -7.02 -15.21
CA GLN A 89 -6.98 -6.49 -16.58
C GLN A 89 -7.67 -7.43 -17.58
N GLU A 90 -7.65 -8.75 -17.33
CA GLU A 90 -8.41 -9.73 -18.12
C GLU A 90 -9.94 -9.48 -18.08
N LYS A 91 -10.44 -8.85 -17.01
CA LYS A 91 -11.88 -8.59 -16.82
C LYS A 91 -12.28 -7.17 -17.23
N ALA A 92 -11.37 -6.21 -17.11
CA ALA A 92 -11.58 -4.81 -17.50
C ALA A 92 -10.23 -4.15 -17.75
N TYR A 93 -10.08 -3.43 -18.85
CA TYR A 93 -8.83 -2.75 -19.15
C TYR A 93 -8.64 -1.47 -18.31
N PHE A 94 -7.42 -1.26 -17.83
CA PHE A 94 -6.97 -0.04 -17.16
C PHE A 94 -5.44 0.07 -17.28
N ASP A 95 -4.91 1.28 -17.42
CA ASP A 95 -3.46 1.51 -17.53
C ASP A 95 -2.86 1.76 -16.15
N LEU A 96 -1.83 0.99 -15.80
CA LEU A 96 -1.14 1.09 -14.52
C LEU A 96 0.36 0.94 -14.73
N ASN A 97 1.14 1.71 -13.99
CA ASN A 97 2.59 1.61 -14.04
C ASN A 97 3.15 1.51 -12.62
N ILE A 98 4.12 0.63 -12.42
CA ILE A 98 4.87 0.56 -11.16
C ILE A 98 6.20 1.27 -11.36
N LYS A 99 6.46 2.30 -10.56
CA LYS A 99 7.72 3.04 -10.52
C LYS A 99 8.47 2.71 -9.23
N HIS A 100 9.78 2.92 -9.21
CA HIS A 100 10.60 2.73 -8.03
C HIS A 100 11.19 4.06 -7.58
N ARG A 101 11.24 4.27 -6.25
CA ARG A 101 11.93 5.41 -5.64
C ARG A 101 13.38 5.39 -6.10
N ARG A 102 13.86 6.53 -6.62
CA ARG A 102 15.24 6.65 -7.06
C ARG A 102 16.12 6.99 -5.86
N LEU A 103 17.39 6.57 -5.91
CA LEU A 103 18.39 6.94 -4.90
C LEU A 103 18.57 8.47 -4.77
N SER A 104 18.24 9.23 -5.82
CA SER A 104 18.25 10.70 -5.81
C SER A 104 17.16 11.33 -4.96
N ASP A 105 16.17 10.55 -4.55
CA ASP A 105 14.98 11.02 -3.83
C ASP A 105 15.11 10.79 -2.30
N LEU A 106 16.29 10.37 -1.83
CA LEU A 106 16.66 10.11 -0.43
C LEU A 106 17.49 11.25 0.18
#